data_AF-A0A4R5LB86-F1
#
_entry.id   AF-A0A4R5LB86-F1
#
_cell.length_a   1.000
_cell.length_b   1.000
_cell.length_c   1.000
_cell.angle_alpha   90.00
_cell.angle_beta   90.00
_cell.angle_gamma   90.00
#
_symmetry.space_group_name_H-M   'P 1'
#
loop_
_entity.id
_entity.type
_entity.pdbx_description
1 polymer ?
#
loop_
_entity_poly.entity_id
_entity_poly.type
_entity_poly.pdbx_seq_one_letter_code
_entity_poly.pdbx_strand_id
1 'polypeptide(L)'
;MPEYRYFEESGYYCFCEVHEATPGVWHASVRFERKIFHTEQRTRIPGIRHKIKQDFGSSDEAMTAASVYALECAAADETEL
;
A
#
# COMPACT_ATOMS: atom_id res chain seq x y z
N MET A 1 -15.19 0.72 8.42
CA MET A 1 -13.86 0.34 8.97
C MET A 1 -12.89 0.30 7.82
N PRO A 2 -11.62 0.67 8.00
CA PRO A 2 -10.62 0.52 6.95
C PRO A 2 -10.41 -0.97 6.62
N GLU A 3 -10.27 -1.27 5.34
CA GLU A 3 -9.92 -2.60 4.86
C GLU A 3 -8.44 -2.64 4.48
N TYR A 4 -7.82 -3.80 4.72
CA TYR A 4 -6.39 -3.96 4.56
C TYR A 4 -6.08 -5.19 3.71
N ARG A 5 -5.04 -5.07 2.89
CA ARG A 5 -4.44 -6.18 2.18
C ARG A 5 -2.92 -6.11 2.31
N TYR A 6 -2.33 -7.22 2.69
CA TYR A 6 -0.89 -7.38 2.77
C TYR A 6 -0.44 -8.40 1.73
N PHE A 7 0.69 -8.12 1.10
CA PHE A 7 1.42 -9.09 0.30
C PHE A 7 2.89 -8.69 0.17
N GLU A 8 3.66 -9.60 -0.41
CA GLU A 8 5.09 -9.43 -0.62
C GLU A 8 5.39 -9.39 -2.11
N GLU A 9 6.21 -8.44 -2.54
CA GLU A 9 6.58 -8.30 -3.95
C GLU A 9 7.99 -7.73 -4.08
N SER A 10 8.82 -8.31 -4.96
CA SER A 10 10.12 -7.74 -5.39
C SER A 10 11.01 -7.14 -4.27
N GLY A 11 11.05 -7.77 -3.09
CA GLY A 11 11.88 -7.33 -1.95
C GLY A 11 11.20 -6.34 -0.98
N TYR A 12 9.91 -6.09 -1.17
CA TYR A 12 9.06 -5.23 -0.34
C TYR A 12 7.97 -6.00 0.39
N TYR A 13 7.58 -5.44 1.52
CA TYR A 13 6.27 -5.64 2.14
C TYR A 13 5.34 -4.52 1.70
N CYS A 14 4.23 -4.90 1.10
CA CYS A 14 3.22 -3.98 0.56
C CYS A 14 1.97 -4.04 1.44
N PHE A 15 1.58 -2.90 2.01
CA PHE A 15 0.38 -2.78 2.85
C PHE A 15 -0.61 -1.84 2.18
N CYS A 16 -1.63 -2.41 1.55
CA CYS A 16 -2.74 -1.65 0.99
C CYS A 16 -3.77 -1.37 2.09
N GLU A 17 -4.23 -0.12 2.15
CA GLU A 17 -5.24 0.36 3.08
C GLU A 17 -6.28 1.15 2.29
N VAL A 18 -7.55 0.80 2.44
CA VAL A 18 -8.67 1.55 1.87
C VAL A 18 -9.64 1.94 2.96
N HIS A 19 -10.25 3.11 2.84
CA HIS A 19 -11.26 3.57 3.77
C HIS A 19 -12.31 4.42 3.05
N GLU A 20 -13.54 4.34 3.54
CA GLU A 20 -14.62 5.23 3.14
C GLU A 20 -14.36 6.61 3.76
N ALA A 21 -14.15 7.62 2.91
CA ALA A 21 -13.87 8.99 3.32
C ALA A 21 -15.16 9.77 3.58
N THR A 22 -16.14 9.57 2.70
CA THR A 22 -17.53 10.03 2.82
C THR A 22 -18.43 8.95 2.24
N PRO A 23 -19.74 8.91 2.57
CA PRO A 23 -20.62 7.84 2.10
C PRO A 23 -20.53 7.60 0.58
N GLY A 24 -20.12 6.39 0.19
CA GLY A 24 -19.94 5.99 -1.21
C GLY A 24 -18.66 6.47 -1.90
N VAL A 25 -17.74 7.12 -1.18
CA VAL A 25 -16.44 7.58 -1.70
C VAL A 25 -15.32 6.92 -0.92
N TRP A 26 -14.49 6.18 -1.63
CA TRP A 26 -13.39 5.41 -1.06
C TRP A 26 -12.04 5.99 -1.48
N HIS A 27 -11.12 6.09 -0.52
CA HIS A 27 -9.73 6.44 -0.77
C HIS A 27 -8.83 5.23 -0.55
N ALA A 28 -7.70 5.22 -1.26
CA ALA A 28 -6.71 4.16 -1.15
C ALA A 28 -5.31 4.73 -0.83
N SER A 29 -4.54 3.95 -0.08
CA SER A 29 -3.11 4.20 0.11
C SER A 29 -2.34 2.89 0.20
N VAL A 30 -1.06 2.95 -0.14
CA VAL A 30 -0.13 1.83 -0.04
C VAL A 30 1.05 2.27 0.82
N ARG A 31 1.41 1.47 1.81
CA ARG A 31 2.68 1.61 2.52
C ARG A 31 3.66 0.54 2.02
N PHE A 32 4.88 0.95 1.71
CA PHE A 32 5.98 0.07 1.36
C PHE A 32 7.02 0.03 2.47
N GLU A 33 7.59 -1.14 2.72
CA GLU A 33 8.73 -1.34 3.60
C GLU A 33 9.69 -2.33 2.92
N ARG A 34 11.00 -2.06 2.87
CA ARG A 34 11.96 -3.03 2.32
C ARG A 34 12.16 -4.19 3.30
N LYS A 35 12.07 -5.43 2.79
CA LYS A 35 12.26 -6.66 3.59
C LYS A 35 13.61 -6.72 4.29
N ILE A 36 14.67 -6.19 3.67
CA ILE A 36 16.02 -6.15 4.25
C ILE A 36 16.08 -5.37 5.57
N PHE A 37 15.14 -4.46 5.80
CA PHE A 37 15.05 -3.69 7.04
C PHE A 37 14.41 -4.46 8.19
N HIS A 38 13.75 -5.58 7.92
CA HIS A 38 13.12 -6.45 8.93
C HIS A 38 14.07 -7.55 9.46
N THR A 39 15.37 -7.40 9.25
CA THR A 39 16.39 -8.29 9.83
C THR A 39 16.64 -7.98 11.32
N GLU A 40 17.14 -8.97 12.08
CA GLU A 40 16.93 -9.20 13.53
C GLU A 40 17.31 -8.11 14.55
N GLN A 41 17.67 -6.88 14.15
CA GLN A 41 18.08 -5.84 15.10
C GLN A 41 17.49 -4.45 14.82
N ARG A 42 16.62 -4.29 13.83
CA ARG A 42 15.98 -2.99 13.55
C ARG A 42 14.63 -2.89 14.25
N THR A 43 14.54 -2.04 15.27
CA THR A 43 13.28 -1.69 15.94
C THR A 43 12.54 -0.54 15.23
N ARG A 44 13.23 0.18 14.35
CA ARG A 44 12.66 1.22 13.49
C ARG A 44 12.77 0.77 12.05
N ILE A 45 11.64 0.50 11.44
CA ILE A 45 11.53 0.10 10.04
C ILE A 45 11.16 1.33 9.21
N PRO A 46 12.02 1.77 8.28
CA PRO A 46 11.64 2.79 7.31
C PRO A 46 10.49 2.29 6.44
N GLY A 47 9.47 3.12 6.30
CA GLY A 47 8.34 2.89 5.41
C GLY A 47 7.91 4.20 4.77
N ILE A 48 7.41 4.13 3.54
CA ILE A 48 6.82 5.27 2.84
C ILE A 48 5.38 4.93 2.46
N ARG A 49 4.51 5.93 2.53
CA ARG A 49 3.09 5.79 2.20
C ARG A 49 2.75 6.62 0.98
N HIS A 50 2.30 5.95 -0.07
CA HIS A 50 1.77 6.57 -1.28
C HIS A 50 0.25 6.67 -1.13
N LYS A 51 -0.29 7.88 -1.29
CA LYS A 51 -1.74 8.07 -1.39
C LYS A 51 -2.13 7.99 -2.86
N ILE A 52 -3.13 7.17 -3.17
CA ILE A 52 -3.71 7.16 -4.51
C ILE A 52 -4.69 8.32 -4.57
N LYS A 53 -4.42 9.30 -5.45
CA LYS A 53 -5.19 10.56 -5.54
C LYS A 53 -6.59 10.40 -6.14
N GLN A 54 -6.95 9.19 -6.55
CA GLN A 54 -8.24 8.89 -7.15
C GLN A 54 -9.26 8.51 -6.08
N ASP A 55 -10.49 8.98 -6.28
CA ASP A 55 -11.67 8.58 -5.52
C ASP A 55 -12.32 7.37 -6.21
N PHE A 56 -12.77 6.40 -5.41
CA PHE A 56 -13.38 5.16 -5.91
C PHE A 56 -14.83 5.03 -5.43
N GLY A 57 -15.67 4.38 -6.24
CA GLY A 57 -17.09 4.18 -5.92
C GLY A 57 -17.36 3.00 -4.99
N SER A 58 -16.36 2.15 -4.75
CA SER A 58 -16.45 0.99 -3.86
C SER A 58 -15.11 0.66 -3.22
N SER A 59 -15.17 -0.07 -2.09
CA SER A 59 -13.98 -0.61 -1.44
C SER A 59 -13.19 -1.55 -2.35
N ASP A 60 -13.89 -2.42 -3.09
CA ASP A 60 -13.27 -3.42 -3.95
C ASP A 60 -12.48 -2.77 -5.10
N GLU A 61 -13.03 -1.73 -5.72
CA GLU A 61 -12.33 -0.94 -6.74
C GLU A 61 -11.09 -0.26 -6.16
N ALA A 62 -11.23 0.40 -5.00
CA ALA A 62 -10.13 1.04 -4.30
C ALA A 62 -9.01 0.05 -3.96
N MET A 63 -9.37 -1.13 -3.46
CA MET A 63 -8.42 -2.15 -3.04
C MET A 63 -7.72 -2.80 -4.24
N THR A 64 -8.45 -2.98 -5.35
CA THR A 64 -7.88 -3.48 -6.61
C THR A 64 -6.87 -2.48 -7.15
N ALA A 65 -7.22 -1.19 -7.22
CA ALA A 65 -6.31 -0.14 -7.65
C ALA A 65 -5.07 -0.02 -6.74
N ALA A 66 -5.25 -0.11 -5.42
CA ALA A 66 -4.15 -0.16 -4.46
C ALA A 66 -3.20 -1.33 -4.70
N SER A 67 -3.76 -2.52 -4.94
CA SER A 67 -2.98 -3.73 -5.17
C SER A 67 -2.18 -3.66 -6.47
N VAL A 68 -2.80 -3.19 -7.57
CA VAL A 68 -2.13 -3.02 -8.86
C VAL A 68 -1.00 -2.00 -8.75
N TYR A 69 -1.28 -0.83 -8.19
CA TYR A 69 -0.27 0.21 -7.98
C TYR A 69 0.90 -0.30 -7.14
N ALA A 70 0.62 -1.02 -6.07
CA ALA A 70 1.63 -1.62 -5.20
C ALA A 70 2.52 -2.64 -5.93
N LEU A 71 1.94 -3.49 -6.79
CA LEU A 71 2.68 -4.45 -7.61
C LEU A 71 3.58 -3.74 -8.62
N GLU A 72 3.05 -2.75 -9.34
CA GLU A 72 3.79 -1.99 -10.35
C GLU A 72 4.98 -1.24 -9.74
N CYS A 73 4.77 -0.49 -8.65
CA CYS A 73 5.84 0.24 -7.96
C CYS A 73 6.90 -0.70 -7.37
N ALA A 74 6.50 -1.81 -6.75
CA ALA A 74 7.45 -2.75 -6.15
C ALA A 74 8.28 -3.46 -7.23
N ALA A 75 7.65 -3.89 -8.34
CA ALA A 75 8.33 -4.54 -9.45
C ALA A 75 9.33 -3.62 -10.17
N ALA A 76 9.02 -2.32 -10.24
CA ALA A 76 9.88 -1.31 -10.85
C ALA A 76 10.93 -0.71 -9.88
N ASP A 77 10.90 -1.07 -8.58
CA ASP A 77 11.66 -0.40 -7.50
C ASP A 77 11.37 1.11 -7.38
N GLU A 78 10.20 1.56 -7.84
CA GLU A 78 9.74 2.97 -7.84
C GLU A 78 8.93 3.31 -6.58
N THR A 79 9.34 2.76 -5.43
CA THR A 79 8.68 3.02 -4.14
C THR A 79 9.20 4.27 -3.43
N GLU A 80 10.28 4.88 -3.94
CA GLU A 80 10.98 6.01 -3.31
C GLU A 80 11.60 5.69 -1.92
N LEU A 81 11.90 4.41 -1.64
CA LEU A 81 12.42 3.91 -0.35
C LEU A 81 13.85 3.35 -0.38
#